data_AF-A0A956HPR9-F1
#
_entry.id   AF-A0A956HPR9-F1
#
_cell.length_a   1.000
_cell.length_b   1.000
_cell.length_c   1.000
_cell.angle_alpha   90.00
_cell.angle_beta   90.00
_cell.angle_gamma   90.00
#
_symmetry.space_group_name_H-M   'P 1'
#
loop_
_entity.id
_entity.type
_entity.pdbx_description
1 polymer ?
#
loop_
_entity_poly.entity_id
_entity_poly.type
_entity_poly.pdbx_seq_one_letter_code
_entity_poly.pdbx_strand_id
1 'polypeptide(L)'
;MVLAGLAYPAARAIAAERARAMTREARDNVDLLFHGTAAHFALARPRLGAAAHRCPHPKDHPEGGAIAITPPLTVRCADGPDGACTPSASDRPGAYDPALWNDPVWRGLGFRKLEGHRFHFAYEAVNLDDGYGACEFTVTARADLDGDGVYSTYRRSGRADQRGVRPTTPLVIDAPFE
;
A
#
# COMPACT_ATOMS: atom_id res chain seq x y z
N MET A 1 18.67 8.68 -44.55
CA MET A 1 18.28 7.44 -43.84
C MET A 1 19.05 7.35 -42.52
N VAL A 2 18.67 8.14 -41.50
CA VAL A 2 19.33 8.18 -40.15
C VAL A 2 18.29 8.07 -39.02
N LEU A 3 17.00 7.97 -39.34
CA LEU A 3 15.93 7.95 -38.34
C LEU A 3 15.78 6.61 -37.60
N ALA A 4 16.32 5.51 -38.13
CA ALA A 4 16.22 4.18 -37.51
C ALA A 4 17.21 3.96 -36.35
N GLY A 5 18.34 4.69 -36.30
CA GLY A 5 19.41 4.47 -35.31
C GLY A 5 19.14 5.06 -33.92
N LEU A 6 18.26 6.07 -33.82
CA LEU A 6 17.94 6.77 -32.57
C LEU A 6 16.66 6.28 -31.89
N ALA A 7 15.83 5.50 -32.60
CA ALA A 7 14.53 5.04 -32.08
C ALA A 7 14.67 4.02 -30.93
N TYR A 8 15.64 3.10 -31.04
CA TYR A 8 15.88 2.07 -30.02
C TYR A 8 16.38 2.61 -28.67
N PRO A 9 17.43 3.47 -28.60
CA PRO A 9 17.86 4.03 -27.32
C PRO A 9 16.80 4.93 -26.67
N ALA A 10 16.03 5.68 -27.47
CA ALA A 10 14.93 6.51 -26.95
C ALA A 10 13.81 5.66 -26.32
N ALA A 11 13.38 4.58 -26.98
CA ALA A 11 12.37 3.67 -26.44
C ALA A 11 12.82 3.02 -25.11
N ARG A 12 14.08 2.57 -25.02
CA ARG A 12 14.64 2.02 -23.78
C ARG A 12 14.71 3.05 -22.65
N ALA A 13 15.07 4.29 -22.95
CA ALA A 13 15.11 5.35 -21.95
C ALA A 13 13.71 5.67 -21.41
N ILE A 14 12.70 5.73 -22.29
CA ILE A 14 11.30 5.95 -21.88
C ILE A 14 10.79 4.80 -21.00
N ALA A 15 11.07 3.55 -21.37
CA ALA A 15 10.70 2.38 -20.56
C ALA A 15 11.37 2.41 -19.17
N ALA A 16 12.67 2.73 -19.11
CA ALA A 16 13.39 2.84 -17.85
C ALA A 16 12.83 3.95 -16.94
N GLU A 17 12.45 5.10 -17.50
CA GLU A 17 11.85 6.18 -16.71
C GLU A 17 10.44 5.82 -16.19
N ARG A 18 9.64 5.11 -16.99
CA ARG A 18 8.34 4.57 -16.54
C ARG A 18 8.50 3.60 -15.39
N ALA A 19 9.40 2.63 -15.53
CA ALA A 19 9.74 1.67 -14.49
C ALA A 19 10.17 2.39 -13.18
N ARG A 20 11.06 3.39 -13.29
CA ARG A 20 11.47 4.21 -12.13
C ARG A 20 10.30 4.95 -11.50
N ALA A 21 9.39 5.51 -12.30
CA ALA A 21 8.20 6.20 -11.80
C ALA A 21 7.27 5.26 -11.04
N MET A 22 7.02 4.06 -11.56
CA MET A 22 6.19 3.04 -10.92
C MET A 22 6.79 2.58 -9.59
N THR A 23 8.10 2.32 -9.56
CA THR A 23 8.81 1.98 -8.32
C THR A 23 8.76 3.11 -7.29
N ARG A 24 8.85 4.38 -7.71
CA ARG A 24 8.72 5.54 -6.81
C ARG A 24 7.33 5.59 -6.19
N GLU A 25 6.28 5.46 -7.00
CA GLU A 25 4.90 5.44 -6.51
C GLU A 25 4.69 4.33 -5.46
N ALA A 26 5.17 3.12 -5.72
CA ALA A 26 5.07 2.03 -4.76
C ALA A 26 5.77 2.35 -3.43
N ARG A 27 7.01 2.85 -3.50
CA ARG A 27 7.83 3.21 -2.34
C ARG A 27 7.17 4.29 -1.51
N ASP A 28 6.75 5.37 -2.14
CA ASP A 28 6.13 6.51 -1.47
C ASP A 28 4.87 6.06 -0.72
N ASN A 29 4.08 5.17 -1.31
CA ASN A 29 2.86 4.66 -0.67
C ASN A 29 3.13 3.67 0.45
N VAL A 30 4.09 2.77 0.29
CA VAL A 30 4.52 1.86 1.35
C VAL A 30 5.05 2.68 2.55
N ASP A 31 5.80 3.75 2.29
CA ASP A 31 6.30 4.65 3.34
C ASP A 31 5.17 5.46 3.98
N LEU A 32 4.19 5.95 3.21
CA LEU A 32 2.99 6.60 3.77
C LEU A 32 2.21 5.67 4.70
N LEU A 33 2.01 4.41 4.31
CA LEU A 33 1.34 3.42 5.17
C LEU A 33 2.16 3.11 6.44
N PHE A 34 3.48 3.00 6.30
CA PHE A 34 4.38 2.77 7.43
C PHE A 34 4.35 3.95 8.42
N HIS A 35 4.44 5.18 7.93
CA HIS A 35 4.34 6.38 8.75
C HIS A 35 2.94 6.59 9.33
N GLY A 36 1.89 6.25 8.58
CA GLY A 36 0.51 6.24 9.07
C GLY A 36 0.33 5.31 10.27
N THR A 37 0.95 4.13 10.22
CA THR A 37 0.99 3.20 11.37
C THR A 37 1.68 3.84 12.57
N ALA A 38 2.84 4.47 12.34
CA ALA A 38 3.58 5.14 13.41
C ALA A 38 2.80 6.29 14.05
N ALA A 39 2.14 7.11 13.24
CA ALA A 39 1.30 8.21 13.71
C ALA A 39 0.10 7.68 14.51
N HIS A 40 -0.58 6.65 14.02
CA HIS A 40 -1.69 6.01 14.72
C HIS A 40 -1.28 5.51 16.10
N PHE A 41 -0.20 4.72 16.15
CA PHE A 41 0.31 4.11 17.37
C PHE A 41 0.73 5.16 18.41
N ALA A 42 1.39 6.23 17.97
CA ALA A 42 1.85 7.32 18.85
C ALA A 42 0.69 8.17 19.40
N LEU A 43 -0.40 8.33 18.63
CA LEU A 43 -1.59 9.07 19.06
C LEU A 43 -2.52 8.26 19.95
N ALA A 44 -2.47 6.93 19.88
CA ALA A 44 -3.23 6.01 20.73
C ALA A 44 -2.72 6.04 22.19
N ARG A 45 -2.84 7.18 22.88
CA ARG A 45 -2.41 7.30 24.28
C ARG A 45 -3.34 6.50 25.19
N PRO A 46 -2.84 5.53 25.98
CA PRO A 46 -3.65 4.94 27.04
C PRO A 46 -3.95 6.03 28.06
N ARG A 47 -5.23 6.39 28.21
CA ARG A 47 -5.69 7.09 29.43
C ARG A 47 -5.43 6.17 30.63
N LEU A 48 -5.32 6.73 31.83
CA LEU A 48 -5.30 5.93 33.07
C LEU A 48 -6.51 4.96 33.07
N GLY A 49 -6.25 3.65 32.98
CA GLY A 49 -7.27 2.61 32.86
C GLY A 49 -7.75 2.29 31.44
N ALA A 50 -7.14 2.83 30.38
CA ALA A 50 -7.48 2.54 28.99
C ALA A 50 -6.73 1.33 28.42
N ALA A 51 -7.29 0.78 27.34
CA ALA A 51 -6.68 -0.30 26.58
C ALA A 51 -5.25 0.05 26.14
N ALA A 52 -4.40 -0.97 26.12
CA ALA A 52 -3.04 -0.94 25.61
C ALA A 52 -2.97 -0.34 24.18
N HIS A 53 -1.83 0.25 23.81
CA HIS A 53 -1.56 0.73 22.45
C HIS A 53 -1.84 -0.37 21.41
N ARG A 54 -2.33 0.02 20.22
CA ARG A 54 -2.64 -0.92 19.14
C ARG A 54 -2.31 -0.29 17.79
N CYS A 55 -1.87 -1.10 16.85
CA CYS A 55 -1.89 -0.79 15.44
C CYS A 55 -3.35 -0.75 14.94
N PRO A 56 -3.63 -0.04 13.83
CA PRO A 56 -4.92 -0.15 13.15
C PRO A 56 -5.31 -1.61 12.93
N HIS A 57 -6.58 -1.95 13.18
CA HIS A 57 -7.07 -3.32 13.05
C HIS A 57 -8.50 -3.33 12.49
N PRO A 58 -8.94 -4.44 11.88
CA PRO A 58 -10.32 -4.58 11.43
C PRO A 58 -11.30 -4.36 12.58
N LYS A 59 -12.51 -3.92 12.24
CA LYS A 59 -13.59 -3.76 13.22
C LYS A 59 -13.82 -5.10 13.94
N ASP A 60 -14.00 -5.04 15.26
CA ASP A 60 -14.28 -6.21 16.12
C ASP A 60 -13.12 -7.23 16.25
N HIS A 61 -11.93 -6.90 15.73
CA HIS A 61 -10.70 -7.72 15.83
C HIS A 61 -9.54 -6.95 16.51
N PRO A 62 -9.63 -6.65 17.81
CA PRO A 62 -8.63 -5.83 18.52
C PRO A 62 -7.24 -6.46 18.59
N GLU A 63 -7.12 -7.78 18.47
CA GLU A 63 -5.87 -8.54 18.37
C GLU A 63 -5.13 -8.34 17.04
N GLY A 64 -5.74 -7.67 16.06
CA GLY A 64 -5.18 -7.46 14.74
C GLY A 64 -5.91 -8.27 13.67
N GLY A 65 -5.28 -8.42 12.52
CA GLY A 65 -5.80 -9.10 11.35
C GLY A 65 -5.38 -8.42 10.05
N ALA A 66 -5.66 -9.09 8.94
CA ALA A 66 -5.50 -8.54 7.61
C ALA A 66 -6.82 -7.90 7.15
N ILE A 67 -6.70 -6.78 6.45
CA ILE A 67 -7.82 -6.25 5.66
C ILE A 67 -7.74 -6.73 4.22
N ALA A 68 -8.89 -6.78 3.56
CA ALA A 68 -8.94 -7.06 2.14
C ALA A 68 -8.11 -6.04 1.36
N ILE A 69 -7.41 -6.52 0.34
CA ILE A 69 -6.61 -5.67 -0.52
C ILE A 69 -7.51 -4.65 -1.24
N THR A 70 -7.08 -3.38 -1.26
CA THR A 70 -7.88 -2.26 -1.76
C THR A 70 -7.13 -1.48 -2.84
N PRO A 71 -7.72 -1.30 -4.04
CA PRO A 71 -8.92 -1.98 -4.51
C PRO A 71 -8.72 -3.51 -4.60
N PRO A 72 -9.79 -4.32 -4.72
CA PRO A 72 -9.67 -5.76 -4.93
C PRO A 72 -8.86 -6.08 -6.19
N LEU A 73 -8.12 -7.19 -6.18
CA LEU A 73 -7.33 -7.63 -7.34
C LEU A 73 -8.20 -7.98 -8.56
N THR A 74 -9.51 -8.17 -8.37
CA THR A 74 -10.47 -8.34 -9.48
C THR A 74 -10.65 -7.05 -10.30
N VAL A 75 -10.26 -5.89 -9.76
CA VAL A 75 -10.18 -4.63 -10.51
C VAL A 75 -8.85 -4.59 -11.24
N ARG A 76 -8.85 -4.87 -12.54
CA ARG A 76 -7.61 -4.80 -13.33
C ARG A 76 -7.22 -3.34 -13.59
N CYS A 77 -6.27 -2.80 -12.81
CA CYS A 77 -5.79 -1.43 -12.99
C CYS A 77 -5.19 -1.20 -14.39
N ALA A 78 -4.51 -2.21 -14.95
CA ALA A 78 -3.91 -2.15 -16.28
C ALA A 78 -4.92 -1.85 -17.41
N ASP A 79 -6.19 -2.23 -17.22
CA ASP A 79 -7.26 -1.96 -18.19
C ASP A 79 -7.84 -0.54 -18.07
N GLY A 80 -7.50 0.17 -16.99
CA GLY A 80 -7.95 1.53 -16.75
C GLY A 80 -7.18 2.59 -17.53
N PRO A 81 -7.66 3.86 -17.53
CA PRO A 81 -6.93 4.97 -18.13
C PRO A 81 -5.51 5.07 -17.57
N ASP A 82 -4.52 5.22 -18.45
CA ASP A 82 -3.09 5.27 -18.12
C ASP A 82 -2.53 4.04 -17.38
N GLY A 83 -3.23 2.89 -17.45
CA GLY A 83 -2.88 1.68 -16.72
C GLY A 83 -3.05 1.84 -15.20
N ALA A 84 -4.06 2.61 -14.78
CA ALA A 84 -4.31 2.93 -13.39
C ALA A 84 -5.74 2.59 -12.93
N CYS A 85 -5.83 2.21 -11.66
CA CYS A 85 -7.08 2.14 -10.94
C CYS A 85 -7.63 3.54 -10.67
N THR A 86 -8.92 3.74 -10.91
CA THR A 86 -9.58 5.03 -10.76
C THR A 86 -10.68 4.98 -9.67
N PRO A 87 -10.58 5.74 -8.57
CA PRO A 87 -11.66 5.83 -7.58
C PRO A 87 -12.87 6.55 -8.19
N SER A 88 -13.92 5.80 -8.54
CA SER A 88 -15.11 6.33 -9.21
C SER A 88 -16.28 5.35 -9.09
N ALA A 89 -17.51 5.88 -9.01
CA ALA A 89 -18.74 5.08 -9.04
C ALA A 89 -19.14 4.63 -10.47
N SER A 90 -18.25 4.74 -11.46
CA SER A 90 -18.52 4.31 -12.84
C SER A 90 -18.12 2.86 -13.08
N ASP A 91 -18.79 2.17 -13.99
CA ASP A 91 -18.45 0.78 -14.40
C ASP A 91 -17.34 0.70 -15.46
N ARG A 92 -16.47 1.72 -15.56
CA ARG A 92 -15.37 1.72 -16.53
C ARG A 92 -14.28 0.74 -16.12
N PRO A 93 -13.52 0.15 -17.06
CA PRO A 93 -12.35 -0.65 -16.74
C PRO A 93 -11.39 0.06 -15.78
N GLY A 94 -10.86 -0.66 -14.80
CA GLY A 94 -10.01 -0.13 -13.73
C GLY A 94 -10.71 0.76 -12.69
N ALA A 95 -12.02 1.03 -12.80
CA ALA A 95 -12.74 1.81 -11.81
C ALA A 95 -13.13 0.96 -10.59
N TYR A 96 -13.18 1.60 -9.42
CA TYR A 96 -13.63 0.97 -8.17
C TYR A 96 -14.30 1.98 -7.25
N ASP A 97 -15.17 1.47 -6.36
CA ASP A 97 -15.89 2.30 -5.39
C ASP A 97 -14.92 2.96 -4.39
N PRO A 98 -14.83 4.31 -4.34
CA PRO A 98 -13.98 5.00 -3.38
C PRO A 98 -14.34 4.72 -1.91
N ALA A 99 -15.56 4.25 -1.62
CA ALA A 99 -15.98 3.89 -0.27
C ALA A 99 -15.17 2.74 0.34
N LEU A 100 -14.48 1.94 -0.48
CA LEU A 100 -13.57 0.90 -0.01
C LEU A 100 -12.46 1.45 0.92
N TRP A 101 -12.08 2.72 0.77
CA TRP A 101 -11.11 3.39 1.64
C TRP A 101 -11.67 3.83 3.01
N ASN A 102 -12.97 3.64 3.26
CA ASN A 102 -13.61 4.05 4.53
C ASN A 102 -13.41 3.03 5.66
N ASP A 103 -12.76 1.90 5.39
CA ASP A 103 -12.42 0.89 6.40
C ASP A 103 -11.67 1.54 7.59
N PRO A 104 -11.98 1.16 8.85
CA PRO A 104 -11.30 1.69 10.02
C PRO A 104 -9.77 1.60 9.97
N VAL A 105 -9.21 0.58 9.31
CA VAL A 105 -7.75 0.44 9.15
C VAL A 105 -7.21 1.53 8.24
N TRP A 106 -7.77 1.71 7.05
CA TRP A 106 -7.36 2.77 6.12
C TRP A 106 -7.48 4.16 6.74
N ARG A 107 -8.59 4.41 7.43
CA ARG A 107 -8.80 5.65 8.17
C ARG A 107 -7.79 5.83 9.31
N GLY A 108 -7.52 4.77 10.06
CA GLY A 108 -6.53 4.75 11.14
C GLY A 108 -5.12 5.08 10.66
N LEU A 109 -4.77 4.63 9.45
CA LEU A 109 -3.52 4.93 8.78
C LEU A 109 -3.48 6.31 8.12
N GLY A 110 -4.62 7.01 8.03
CA GLY A 110 -4.72 8.25 7.26
C GLY A 110 -4.48 8.04 5.76
N PHE A 111 -4.77 6.86 5.24
CA PHE A 111 -4.46 6.45 3.88
C PHE A 111 -5.73 6.27 3.04
N ARG A 112 -5.79 6.93 1.88
CA ARG A 112 -6.83 6.74 0.87
C ARG A 112 -6.34 7.18 -0.50
N LYS A 113 -6.96 6.66 -1.55
CA LYS A 113 -6.69 7.10 -2.93
C LYS A 113 -7.88 7.87 -3.49
N LEU A 114 -7.63 9.12 -3.88
CA LEU A 114 -8.61 10.01 -4.51
C LEU A 114 -8.31 10.26 -6.00
N GLU A 115 -7.11 9.92 -6.44
CA GLU A 115 -6.63 10.08 -7.81
C GLU A 115 -6.30 8.69 -8.39
N GLY A 116 -6.05 8.65 -9.70
CA GLY A 116 -5.58 7.46 -10.38
C GLY A 116 -4.28 6.94 -9.77
N HIS A 117 -4.19 5.63 -9.56
CA HIS A 117 -3.03 4.99 -8.94
C HIS A 117 -2.86 3.56 -9.48
N ARG A 118 -1.64 3.02 -9.47
CA ARG A 118 -1.37 1.71 -10.11
C ARG A 118 -1.50 0.51 -9.18
N PHE A 119 -1.52 0.76 -7.87
CA PHE A 119 -1.28 -0.28 -6.88
C PHE A 119 -2.52 -0.62 -6.05
N HIS A 120 -2.66 -1.91 -5.78
CA HIS A 120 -3.53 -2.46 -4.77
C HIS A 120 -2.77 -2.50 -3.43
N PHE A 121 -3.42 -2.08 -2.35
CA PHE A 121 -2.79 -1.94 -1.05
C PHE A 121 -3.37 -2.93 -0.05
N ALA A 122 -2.49 -3.57 0.74
CA ALA A 122 -2.88 -4.45 1.84
C ALA A 122 -2.19 -4.00 3.13
N TYR A 123 -2.87 -4.22 4.24
CA TYR A 123 -2.36 -4.01 5.58
C TYR A 123 -2.71 -5.20 6.46
N GLU A 124 -1.74 -5.65 7.23
CA GLU A 124 -1.91 -6.70 8.23
C GLU A 124 -1.16 -6.28 9.51
N ALA A 125 -1.78 -6.49 10.66
CA ALA A 125 -1.13 -6.29 11.94
C ALA A 125 -1.50 -7.37 12.95
N VAL A 126 -0.63 -7.58 13.93
CA VAL A 126 -0.88 -8.40 15.12
C VAL A 126 -0.60 -7.51 16.33
N ASN A 127 -1.63 -7.29 17.14
CA ASN A 127 -1.56 -6.53 18.38
C ASN A 127 -1.31 -7.47 19.56
N LEU A 128 -0.28 -7.18 20.33
CA LEU A 128 0.15 -7.95 21.49
C LEU A 128 -0.36 -7.29 22.77
N ASP A 129 -0.84 -8.11 23.71
CA ASP A 129 -1.25 -7.65 25.03
C ASP A 129 -0.10 -7.80 26.03
N ASP A 130 0.95 -6.99 25.85
CA ASP A 130 2.16 -6.97 26.70
C ASP A 130 2.08 -5.87 27.79
N GLY A 131 0.88 -5.42 28.12
CA GLY A 131 0.60 -4.36 29.07
C GLY A 131 0.79 -2.94 28.51
N TYR A 132 1.76 -2.74 27.60
CA TYR A 132 1.89 -1.46 26.88
C TYR A 132 1.07 -1.44 25.60
N GLY A 133 1.06 -2.57 24.87
CA GLY A 133 0.36 -2.73 23.61
C GLY A 133 1.31 -2.64 22.43
N ALA A 134 2.24 -3.58 22.30
CA ALA A 134 3.06 -3.68 21.09
C ALA A 134 2.26 -4.20 19.89
N CYS A 135 2.74 -3.93 18.68
CA CYS A 135 2.22 -4.58 17.48
C CYS A 135 3.30 -4.82 16.42
N GLU A 136 3.10 -5.87 15.64
CA GLU A 136 3.85 -6.15 14.42
C GLU A 136 2.93 -5.94 13.23
N PHE A 137 3.44 -5.35 12.15
CA PHE A 137 2.62 -5.04 10.99
C PHE A 137 3.39 -5.19 9.69
N THR A 138 2.64 -5.41 8.62
CA THR A 138 3.14 -5.50 7.26
C THR A 138 2.26 -4.66 6.34
N VAL A 139 2.92 -3.80 5.56
CA VAL A 139 2.30 -3.01 4.50
C VAL A 139 2.71 -3.58 3.16
N THR A 140 1.76 -3.74 2.24
CA THR A 140 2.02 -4.30 0.91
C THR A 140 1.36 -3.44 -0.17
N ALA A 141 2.08 -3.19 -1.26
CA ALA A 141 1.54 -2.65 -2.51
C ALA A 141 1.76 -3.69 -3.63
N ARG A 142 0.73 -3.95 -4.43
CA ARG A 142 0.77 -4.90 -5.56
C ARG A 142 0.26 -4.23 -6.84
N ALA A 143 0.88 -4.46 -7.98
CA ALA A 143 0.37 -3.99 -9.26
C ALA A 143 0.71 -4.98 -10.37
N ASP A 144 -0.18 -5.10 -11.35
CA ASP A 144 0.04 -5.71 -12.66
C ASP A 144 0.37 -4.52 -13.59
N LEU A 145 1.67 -4.21 -13.71
CA LEU A 145 2.22 -3.02 -14.37
C LEU A 145 2.36 -3.20 -15.88
N ASP A 146 2.43 -4.42 -16.39
CA ASP A 146 2.51 -4.75 -17.80
C ASP A 146 1.23 -5.39 -18.38
N GLY A 147 0.30 -5.81 -17.51
CA GLY A 147 -1.02 -6.28 -17.88
C GLY A 147 -1.11 -7.79 -18.16
N ASP A 148 -0.09 -8.58 -17.81
CA ASP A 148 -0.06 -10.03 -18.03
C ASP A 148 -0.71 -10.86 -16.91
N GLY A 149 -1.09 -10.21 -15.80
CA GLY A 149 -1.73 -10.83 -14.65
C GLY A 149 -0.76 -11.38 -13.59
N VAL A 150 0.55 -11.21 -13.77
CA VAL A 150 1.57 -11.34 -12.74
C VAL A 150 1.69 -10.01 -12.01
N TYR A 151 2.06 -10.04 -10.72
CA TYR A 151 2.04 -8.84 -9.88
C TYR A 151 3.41 -8.50 -9.31
N SER A 152 3.88 -7.29 -9.62
CA SER A 152 4.88 -6.60 -8.85
C SER A 152 4.45 -6.44 -7.39
N THR A 153 5.27 -6.87 -6.44
CA THR A 153 4.95 -6.78 -5.01
C THR A 153 6.02 -6.00 -4.24
N TYR A 154 5.58 -4.96 -3.52
CA TYR A 154 6.40 -4.12 -2.65
C TYR A 154 5.91 -4.27 -1.22
N ARG A 155 6.79 -4.67 -0.30
CA ARG A 155 6.40 -5.00 1.08
C ARG A 155 7.40 -4.48 2.09
N ARG A 156 6.89 -3.96 3.20
CA ARG A 156 7.72 -3.57 4.36
C ARG A 156 7.04 -4.00 5.65
N SER A 157 7.81 -4.51 6.60
CA SER A 157 7.31 -4.89 7.92
C SER A 157 7.93 -4.03 9.01
N GLY A 158 7.18 -3.83 10.09
CA GLY A 158 7.58 -3.02 11.22
C GLY A 158 7.05 -3.56 12.54
N ARG A 159 7.65 -3.06 13.61
CA ARG A 159 7.20 -3.28 14.99
C ARG A 159 7.05 -1.94 15.69
N ALA A 160 5.92 -1.77 16.39
CA ALA A 160 5.63 -0.66 17.26
C ALA A 160 5.59 -1.15 18.72
N ASP A 161 6.26 -0.44 19.61
CA ASP A 161 6.22 -0.68 21.06
C ASP A 161 6.65 0.59 21.82
N GLN A 162 7.02 0.46 23.09
CA GLN A 162 7.47 1.56 23.95
C GLN A 162 8.64 2.37 23.37
N ARG A 163 9.42 1.80 22.45
CA ARG A 163 10.55 2.46 21.79
C ARG A 163 10.13 3.21 20.52
N GLY A 164 8.84 3.24 20.22
CA GLY A 164 8.28 3.75 18.97
C GLY A 164 8.23 2.70 17.87
N VAL A 165 8.08 3.17 16.63
CA VAL A 165 7.94 2.33 15.44
C VAL A 165 9.27 2.19 14.72
N ARG A 166 9.65 0.96 14.40
CA ARG A 166 10.88 0.62 13.69
C ARG A 166 10.65 -0.44 12.63
N PRO A 167 11.39 -0.41 11.50
CA PRO A 167 11.32 -1.49 10.53
C PRO A 167 11.89 -2.77 11.14
N THR A 168 11.23 -3.90 10.88
CA THR A 168 11.77 -5.24 11.16
C THR A 168 12.43 -5.85 9.93
N THR A 169 11.97 -5.46 8.74
CA THR A 169 12.56 -5.81 7.44
C THR A 169 12.76 -4.55 6.60
N PRO A 170 13.78 -4.52 5.72
CA PRO A 170 13.85 -3.51 4.68
C PRO A 170 12.69 -3.66 3.70
N LEU A 171 12.49 -2.68 2.83
CA LEU A 171 11.56 -2.82 1.71
C LEU A 171 11.99 -4.01 0.83
N VAL A 172 11.12 -5.01 0.72
CA VAL A 172 11.25 -6.14 -0.18
C VAL A 172 10.48 -5.83 -1.46
N ILE A 173 11.14 -6.02 -2.60
CA ILE A 173 10.55 -5.86 -3.94
C ILE A 173 10.66 -7.21 -4.62
N ASP A 174 9.53 -7.75 -5.05
CA ASP A 174 9.41 -9.03 -5.73
C ASP A 174 8.76 -8.82 -7.09
N ALA A 175 9.29 -9.51 -8.10
CA ALA A 175 8.92 -9.41 -9.50
C ALA A 175 8.70 -7.95 -9.97
N PRO A 176 9.75 -7.10 -9.99
CA PRO A 176 9.56 -5.69 -10.33
C PRO A 176 9.20 -5.54 -11.80
N PHE A 177 8.19 -4.72 -12.08
CA PHE A 177 7.72 -4.37 -13.43
C PHE A 177 6.91 -5.45 -14.14
N GLU A 178 6.43 -6.45 -13.40
CA GLU A 178 5.24 -7.23 -13.78
C GLU A 178 4.00 -6.38 -13.58
#